data_AF-A0A3A1XJR0-F1
#
_entry.id   AF-A0A3A1XJR0-F1
#
_cell.length_a   1.000
_cell.length_b   1.000
_cell.length_c   1.000
_cell.angle_alpha   90.00
_cell.angle_beta   90.00
_cell.angle_gamma   90.00
#
_symmetry.space_group_name_H-M   'P 1'
#
loop_
_entity.id
_entity.type
_entity.pdbx_description
1 polymer ?
#
loop_
_entity_poly.entity_id
_entity_poly.type
_entity_poly.pdbx_seq_one_letter_code
_entity_poly.pdbx_strand_id
1 'polypeptide(L)'
;MNILCVCGNGIGTSVLLKINVEAAAADLGLDVTVTTSDAGSAKGTANMNDLVLTSPQLAPELEGTTTPVETIENFMDVEEVKGVLERYA
;
A
#
# COMPACT_ATOMS: atom_id res chain seq x y z
N MET A 1 1.95 -8.39 -9.42
CA MET A 1 1.11 -7.22 -9.07
C MET A 1 1.98 -6.12 -8.49
N ASN A 2 1.91 -4.92 -9.01
CA ASN A 2 2.68 -3.76 -8.53
C ASN A 2 1.87 -3.00 -7.48
N ILE A 3 2.40 -2.91 -6.25
CA ILE A 3 1.75 -2.26 -5.12
C ILE A 3 2.58 -1.03 -4.71
N LEU A 4 1.92 0.12 -4.60
CA LEU A 4 2.50 1.35 -4.10
C LEU A 4 2.07 1.60 -2.66
N CYS A 5 3.01 1.57 -1.73
CA CYS A 5 2.77 1.94 -0.33
C CYS A 5 3.07 3.43 -0.11
N VAL A 6 2.08 4.18 0.37
CA VAL A 6 2.16 5.63 0.58
C VAL A 6 2.02 5.95 2.06
N CYS A 7 3.04 6.61 2.62
CA CYS A 7 3.13 6.81 4.07
C CYS A 7 3.63 8.22 4.37
N GLY A 8 2.91 8.94 5.25
CA GLY A 8 3.21 10.33 5.59
C GLY A 8 4.08 10.48 6.84
N ASN A 9 4.31 9.39 7.57
CA ASN A 9 4.92 9.40 8.90
C ASN A 9 6.42 9.06 8.89
N GLY A 10 7.13 9.32 7.79
CA GLY A 10 8.59 9.14 7.67
C GLY A 10 9.07 7.78 7.15
N ILE A 11 10.37 7.68 6.85
CA ILE A 11 11.02 6.55 6.15
C ILE A 11 10.76 5.20 6.84
N GLY A 12 10.78 5.15 8.18
CA GLY A 12 10.59 3.90 8.93
C GLY A 12 9.20 3.30 8.77
N THR A 13 8.18 4.16 8.75
CA THR A 13 6.78 3.76 8.57
C THR A 13 6.53 3.18 7.17
N SER A 14 7.22 3.73 6.16
CA SER A 14 7.14 3.23 4.79
C SER A 14 7.78 1.87 4.58
N VAL A 15 8.93 1.65 5.21
CA VAL A 15 9.62 0.35 5.15
C VAL A 15 8.79 -0.72 5.87
N LEU A 16 8.19 -0.39 7.00
CA LEU A 16 7.37 -1.34 7.76
C LEU A 16 6.15 -1.83 6.98
N LEU A 17 5.37 -0.91 6.41
CA LEU A 17 4.20 -1.28 5.61
C LEU A 17 4.63 -2.15 4.42
N LYS A 18 5.72 -1.79 3.74
CA LYS A 18 6.28 -2.61 2.66
C LYS A 18 6.57 -4.05 3.11
N ILE A 19 7.31 -4.22 4.21
CA ILE A 19 7.68 -5.55 4.73
C ILE A 19 6.42 -6.38 5.04
N ASN A 20 5.42 -5.77 5.67
CA ASN A 20 4.19 -6.47 6.04
C ASN A 20 3.32 -6.83 4.83
N VAL A 21 3.30 -6.00 3.79
CA VAL A 21 2.64 -6.31 2.51
C VAL A 21 3.35 -7.46 1.80
N GLU A 22 4.67 -7.45 1.75
CA GLU A 22 5.45 -8.56 1.15
C GLU A 22 5.24 -9.87 1.91
N ALA A 23 5.22 -9.82 3.25
CA ALA A 23 4.95 -10.99 4.09
C ALA A 23 3.53 -11.55 3.90
N ALA A 24 2.52 -10.68 3.91
CA ALA A 24 1.13 -11.06 3.68
C ALA A 24 0.91 -11.63 2.27
N ALA A 25 1.49 -11.00 1.24
CA ALA A 25 1.42 -11.49 -0.13
C ALA A 25 2.08 -12.86 -0.29
N ALA A 26 3.23 -13.09 0.36
CA ALA A 26 3.90 -14.39 0.33
C ALA A 26 3.05 -15.50 0.98
N ASP A 27 2.36 -15.20 2.08
CA ASP A 27 1.43 -16.16 2.73
C ASP A 27 0.22 -16.49 1.85
N LEU A 28 -0.25 -15.53 1.05
CA LEU A 28 -1.32 -15.72 0.07
C LEU A 28 -0.84 -16.36 -1.25
N GLY A 29 0.47 -16.55 -1.43
CA GLY A 29 1.04 -17.05 -2.69
C GLY A 29 0.95 -16.06 -3.86
N LEU A 30 0.84 -14.76 -3.57
CA LEU A 30 0.76 -13.69 -4.57
C LEU A 30 2.16 -13.21 -4.96
N ASP A 31 2.41 -13.08 -6.27
CA ASP A 31 3.63 -12.46 -6.79
C ASP A 31 3.45 -10.94 -6.85
N VAL A 32 4.02 -10.24 -5.87
CA VAL A 32 3.91 -8.78 -5.71
C VAL A 32 5.26 -8.09 -5.81
N THR A 33 5.28 -6.91 -6.42
CA THR A 33 6.39 -5.97 -6.35
C THR A 33 5.91 -4.75 -5.57
N VAL A 34 6.49 -4.54 -4.38
CA VAL A 34 6.07 -3.45 -3.50
C VAL A 34 7.08 -2.30 -3.56
N THR A 35 6.59 -1.11 -3.87
CA THR A 35 7.36 0.13 -3.87
C THR A 35 6.80 1.10 -2.84
N THR A 36 7.61 2.07 -2.41
CA THR A 36 7.19 3.07 -1.43
C THR A 36 7.33 4.47 -2.00
N SER A 37 6.39 5.36 -1.71
CA SER A 37 6.47 6.77 -2.06
C SER A 37 5.98 7.67 -0.92
N ASP A 38 6.43 8.92 -0.90
CA ASP A 38 5.89 9.96 -0.05
C ASP A 38 4.55 10.49 -0.61
N ALA A 39 3.73 11.11 0.23
CA ALA A 39 2.40 11.59 -0.17
C ALA A 39 2.44 12.61 -1.33
N GLY A 40 3.46 13.48 -1.36
CA GLY A 40 3.60 14.51 -2.39
C GLY A 40 3.93 13.95 -3.77
N SER A 41 4.67 12.85 -3.83
CA SER A 41 5.05 12.17 -5.07
C SER A 41 4.10 11.04 -5.47
N ALA A 42 3.36 10.48 -4.50
CA ALA A 42 2.55 9.29 -4.70
C ALA A 42 1.47 9.47 -5.76
N LYS A 43 0.76 10.60 -5.76
CA LYS A 43 -0.32 10.84 -6.74
C LYS A 43 0.16 10.78 -8.20
N GLY A 44 1.37 11.28 -8.47
CA GLY A 44 1.95 11.27 -9.81
C GLY A 44 2.38 9.87 -10.28
N THR A 45 2.56 8.93 -9.35
CA THR A 45 3.02 7.57 -9.64
C THR A 45 1.96 6.50 -9.39
N ALA A 46 0.88 6.82 -8.67
CA ALA A 46 -0.21 5.91 -8.32
C ALA A 46 -0.78 5.16 -9.53
N ASN A 47 -1.06 5.88 -10.63
CA ASN A 47 -1.66 5.31 -11.85
C ASN A 47 -0.76 4.33 -12.61
N MET A 48 0.52 4.19 -12.22
CA MET A 48 1.45 3.20 -12.80
C MET A 48 1.47 1.89 -12.01
N ASN A 49 0.66 1.77 -10.95
CA ASN A 49 0.57 0.62 -10.07
C ASN A 49 -0.82 -0.02 -10.16
N ASP A 50 -0.90 -1.29 -9.77
CA ASP A 50 -2.15 -2.06 -9.76
C ASP A 50 -2.97 -1.75 -8.49
N LEU A 51 -2.30 -1.40 -7.40
CA LEU A 51 -2.91 -1.10 -6.10
C LEU A 51 -2.09 -0.06 -5.34
N VAL A 52 -2.76 0.85 -4.64
CA VAL A 52 -2.15 1.76 -3.69
C VAL A 52 -2.60 1.41 -2.27
N LEU A 53 -1.66 1.23 -1.35
CA LEU A 53 -1.91 1.03 0.08
C LEU A 53 -1.46 2.26 0.85
N THR A 54 -2.32 2.81 1.69
CA THR A 54 -1.98 4.01 2.47
C THR A 54 -2.72 4.05 3.81
N SER A 55 -2.54 5.11 4.61
CA SER A 55 -3.36 5.34 5.80
C SER A 55 -4.63 6.12 5.44
N PRO A 56 -5.72 6.01 6.22
CA PRO A 56 -6.95 6.77 5.98
C PRO A 56 -6.74 8.28 5.90
N GLN A 57 -5.72 8.81 6.58
CA GLN A 57 -5.41 10.24 6.57
C GLN A 57 -4.86 10.72 5.22
N LEU A 58 -4.22 9.84 4.44
CA LEU A 58 -3.61 10.17 3.15
C LEU A 58 -4.43 9.73 1.95
N ALA A 59 -5.40 8.84 2.14
CA ALA A 59 -6.32 8.45 1.07
C ALA A 59 -6.97 9.64 0.34
N PRO A 60 -7.40 10.73 1.01
CA PRO A 60 -7.95 11.91 0.33
C PRO A 60 -6.97 12.58 -0.65
N GLU A 61 -5.65 12.52 -0.39
CA GLU A 61 -4.65 13.10 -1.29
C GLU A 61 -4.54 12.34 -2.61
N LEU A 62 -4.87 11.04 -2.57
CA LEU A 62 -4.82 10.10 -3.69
C LEU A 62 -6.15 10.02 -4.45
N GLU A 63 -7.17 10.78 -4.05
CA GLU A 63 -8.43 10.89 -4.79
C GLU A 63 -8.19 11.37 -6.23
N GLY A 64 -8.99 10.83 -7.16
CA GLY A 64 -8.88 11.12 -8.59
C GLY A 64 -7.79 10.33 -9.33
N THR A 65 -7.11 9.41 -8.64
CA THR A 65 -6.31 8.36 -9.29
C THR A 65 -7.26 7.30 -9.87
N THR A 66 -6.83 6.64 -10.95
CA THR A 66 -7.60 5.55 -11.57
C THR A 66 -7.28 4.20 -10.92
N THR A 67 -6.17 4.12 -10.20
CA THR A 67 -5.74 2.93 -9.46
C THR A 67 -6.55 2.82 -8.16
N PRO A 68 -6.98 1.62 -7.76
CA PRO A 68 -7.62 1.40 -6.47
C PRO A 68 -6.73 1.85 -5.31
N VAL A 69 -7.32 2.58 -4.36
CA VAL A 69 -6.65 3.02 -3.14
C VAL A 69 -7.31 2.33 -1.96
N GLU A 70 -6.54 1.56 -1.21
CA GLU A 70 -6.98 0.87 -0.01
C GLU A 70 -6.26 1.43 1.22
N THR A 71 -7.00 1.49 2.33
CA THR A 71 -6.50 2.05 3.57
C THR A 71 -6.15 0.95 4.56
N ILE A 72 -5.03 1.12 5.26
CA ILE A 72 -4.59 0.30 6.39
C ILE A 72 -4.55 1.21 7.63
N GLU A 73 -5.29 0.88 8.67
CA GLU A 73 -5.34 1.61 9.93
C GLU A 73 -4.07 1.36 10.75
N ASN A 74 -3.62 0.10 10.84
CA ASN A 74 -2.45 -0.29 11.59
C ASN A 74 -1.44 -1.00 10.70
N PHE A 75 -0.41 -0.28 10.28
CA PHE A 75 0.65 -0.86 9.44
C PHE A 75 1.45 -1.98 10.12
N MET A 76 1.36 -2.17 11.44
CA MET A 76 1.96 -3.31 12.14
C MET A 76 1.08 -4.56 12.11
N ASP A 77 -0.21 -4.43 11.77
CA ASP A 77 -1.16 -5.54 11.75
C ASP A 77 -1.08 -6.24 10.39
N VAL A 78 -0.32 -7.33 10.34
CA VAL A 78 -0.17 -8.14 9.12
C VAL A 78 -1.49 -8.80 8.71
N GLU A 79 -2.36 -9.13 9.67
CA GLU A 79 -3.66 -9.74 9.38
C GLU A 79 -4.59 -8.72 8.71
N GLU A 80 -4.55 -7.46 9.13
CA GLU A 80 -5.26 -6.37 8.45
C GLU A 80 -4.78 -6.23 6.99
N VAL A 81 -3.47 -6.15 6.79
CA VAL A 81 -2.86 -6.05 5.45
C VAL A 81 -3.25 -7.25 4.58
N LYS A 82 -3.19 -8.46 5.14
CA LYS A 82 -3.56 -9.68 4.46
C LYS A 82 -5.04 -9.68 4.05
N GLY A 83 -5.94 -9.31 4.95
CA GLY A 83 -7.37 -9.22 4.64
C GLY A 83 -7.71 -8.19 3.56
N VAL A 84 -6.86 -7.17 3.38
CA VAL A 84 -6.94 -6.28 2.21
C VAL A 84 -6.47 -6.99 0.95
N LEU A 85 -5.28 -7.60 0.97
CA LEU A 85 -4.71 -8.28 -0.20
C LEU A 85 -5.54 -9.48 -0.67
N GLU A 86 -6.23 -10.19 0.22
CA GLU A 86 -7.13 -11.30 -0.11
C GLU A 86 -8.26 -10.89 -1.05
N ARG A 87 -8.68 -9.62 -1.05
CA ARG A 87 -9.69 -9.11 -1.99
C ARG A 87 -9.19 -9.03 -3.43
N TYR A 88 -7.87 -9.13 -3.62
CA TYR A 88 -7.17 -8.99 -4.89
C TYR A 88 -6.45 -10.29 -5.31
N ALA A 89 -6.66 -11.38 -4.57
CA ALA A 89 -6.09 -12.70 -4.83
C ALA A 89 -6.87 -13.51 -5.89
#